data_AF-A0A935ASE2-F1
#
_entry.id   AF-A0A935ASE2-F1
#
_cell.length_a   1.000
_cell.length_b   1.000
_cell.length_c   1.000
_cell.angle_alpha   90.00
_cell.angle_beta   90.00
_cell.angle_gamma   90.00
#
_symmetry.space_group_name_H-M   'P 1'
#
loop_
_entity.id
_entity.type
_entity.pdbx_description
1 polymer ?
#
loop_
_entity_poly.entity_id
_entity_poly.type
_entity_poly.pdbx_seq_one_letter_code
_entity_poly.pdbx_strand_id
1 'polypeptide(L)'
;MASEKGPERSSFGLIFATISAVYLLGIGAITITAAAISDGGGGGAAASTETTTIEVMLTEFKVEPASVDVVPGQKVQLIVTNHGTMPHDLKVDGATGTKMLDPGATETVTVGPFDASTQAWCTVAGHKDAGMVMDINVAGGGGGSSGGSTAATGETPGAKIDPAAAPDADWTAYDPKLAPAPGGTVHDVDMHAIEKEIAVAPGVTQLMWTFDGKVPGTILRGKIGDLFNVTLTNDGTLGHSIDFHASKVAWSDEMRTIEPGESLVYQFKAEFAGAYMYHCGTAPALHHIGNGMFGAIIIDPPELAPVDHEFVFVQSELYLGENGKEASLTKMLNQQDDAVVFNGYYDQYKHAPIRVEPGERVRAWVIDDGPSENSAFHIVGTIFDTVWKEGTYLLRPDARRGGSQVLDLQPAQGGFVEFTFAETGFYPIVTHKFANASRGALGLFQAGDAEMPANAGH
;
A
#
# COMPACT_ATOMS: atom_id res chain seq x y z
N MET A 1 -25.84 37.20 52.76
CA MET A 1 -26.44 36.03 53.44
C MET A 1 -26.12 34.80 52.60
N ALA A 2 -25.51 33.79 53.23
CA ALA A 2 -25.29 32.38 52.82
C ALA A 2 -24.93 32.11 51.34
N SER A 3 -23.70 31.74 50.96
CA SER A 3 -22.87 30.57 51.33
C SER A 3 -23.55 29.22 51.09
N GLU A 4 -23.26 28.61 49.95
CA GLU A 4 -23.11 27.16 49.82
C GLU A 4 -21.84 26.86 49.01
N LYS A 5 -21.01 26.00 49.60
CA LYS A 5 -19.68 25.60 49.14
C LYS A 5 -19.80 24.44 48.17
N GLY A 6 -19.22 24.57 46.99
CA GLY A 6 -18.88 23.42 46.13
C GLY A 6 -17.66 22.66 46.68
N PRO A 7 -17.50 21.37 46.37
CA PRO A 7 -16.44 20.54 46.93
C PRO A 7 -15.07 20.93 46.36
N GLU A 8 -14.08 20.98 47.25
CA GLU A 8 -12.67 21.20 46.96
C GLU A 8 -12.15 20.13 45.99
N ARG A 9 -11.65 20.57 44.83
CA ARG A 9 -10.80 19.76 43.96
C ARG A 9 -9.39 19.78 44.56
N SER A 10 -8.96 18.63 45.08
CA SER A 10 -7.58 18.41 45.51
C SER A 10 -6.62 18.59 44.33
N SER A 11 -5.70 19.53 44.47
CA SER A 11 -4.57 19.75 43.57
C SER A 11 -3.62 18.55 43.63
N PHE A 12 -3.78 17.57 42.74
CA PHE A 12 -2.71 16.64 42.41
C PHE A 12 -1.85 17.31 41.34
N GLY A 13 -0.67 17.80 41.76
CA GLY A 13 0.35 18.25 40.84
C GLY A 13 0.79 17.08 39.97
N LEU A 14 0.62 17.21 38.65
CA LEU A 14 1.29 16.34 37.69
C LEU A 14 2.79 16.64 37.74
N ILE A 15 3.52 15.72 38.34
CA ILE A 15 4.95 15.57 38.14
C ILE A 15 5.10 15.07 36.70
N PHE A 16 5.59 15.93 35.80
CA PHE A 16 6.15 15.49 34.53
C PHE A 16 7.38 14.64 34.83
N ALA A 17 7.23 13.31 34.81
CA ALA A 17 8.35 12.40 34.75
C ALA A 17 8.88 12.41 33.31
N THR A 18 9.82 13.31 33.04
CA THR A 18 10.73 13.18 31.89
C THR A 18 11.51 11.89 32.06
N ILE A 19 11.15 10.85 31.30
CA ILE A 19 12.00 9.67 31.13
C ILE A 19 13.10 10.07 30.15
N SER A 20 14.14 10.70 30.68
CA SER A 20 15.44 10.75 30.01
C SER A 20 16.14 9.44 30.31
N ALA A 21 16.01 8.47 29.40
CA ALA A 21 16.84 7.27 29.43
C ALA A 21 18.27 7.68 29.05
N VAL A 22 19.10 7.93 30.06
CA VAL A 22 20.54 8.04 29.92
C VAL A 22 21.08 6.65 29.61
N TYR A 23 21.36 6.37 28.34
CA TYR A 23 22.18 5.24 27.94
C TYR A 23 23.63 5.54 28.35
N LEU A 24 24.05 5.01 29.50
CA LEU A 24 25.46 4.79 29.81
C LEU A 24 25.88 3.53 29.07
N LEU A 25 26.29 3.69 27.81
CA LEU A 25 27.07 2.66 27.11
C LEU A 25 28.42 2.54 27.82
N GLY A 26 28.60 1.44 28.55
CA GLY A 26 29.92 0.91 28.83
C GLY A 26 30.56 0.59 27.49
N ILE A 27 31.47 1.46 27.04
CA ILE A 27 32.38 1.17 25.95
C ILE A 27 33.29 0.04 26.45
N GLY A 28 32.88 -1.21 26.19
CA GLY A 28 33.79 -2.34 26.17
C GLY A 28 34.72 -2.14 24.98
N ALA A 29 35.90 -1.57 25.23
CA ALA A 29 36.96 -1.49 24.25
C ALA A 29 37.24 -2.90 23.74
N ILE A 30 36.83 -3.19 22.50
CA ILE A 30 37.33 -4.35 21.77
C ILE A 30 38.82 -4.07 21.53
N THR A 31 39.66 -4.74 22.31
CA THR A 31 41.10 -4.77 22.07
C THR A 31 41.34 -5.51 20.75
N ILE A 32 41.52 -4.74 19.68
CA ILE A 32 42.13 -5.25 18.44
C ILE A 32 43.61 -5.52 18.76
N THR A 33 43.97 -6.77 18.97
CA THR A 33 45.38 -7.18 18.89
C THR A 33 45.82 -7.09 17.44
N ALA A 34 46.39 -5.93 17.06
CA ALA A 34 47.15 -5.80 15.83
C ALA A 34 48.45 -6.59 15.97
N ALA A 35 48.47 -7.83 15.49
CA ALA A 35 49.71 -8.54 15.23
C ALA A 35 50.40 -7.82 14.05
N ALA A 36 51.58 -7.24 14.31
CA ALA A 36 52.42 -6.64 13.29
C ALA A 36 52.84 -7.74 12.28
N ILE A 37 52.37 -7.62 11.04
CA ILE A 37 52.84 -8.46 9.94
C ILE A 37 54.00 -7.72 9.28
N SER A 38 55.19 -8.25 9.51
CA SER A 38 56.40 -7.93 8.75
C SER A 38 56.23 -8.35 7.29
N ASP A 39 56.65 -7.46 6.40
CA ASP A 39 56.71 -7.60 4.95
C ASP A 39 57.35 -8.92 4.49
N GLY A 40 56.70 -9.63 3.57
CA GLY A 40 57.29 -10.74 2.80
C GLY A 40 56.50 -12.04 2.76
N GLY A 41 55.83 -12.30 1.62
CA GLY A 41 55.52 -13.66 1.15
C GLY A 41 54.05 -13.94 0.92
N GLY A 42 53.66 -14.17 -0.34
CA GLY A 42 52.33 -14.68 -0.69
C GLY A 42 52.06 -16.03 -0.05
N GLY A 43 51.16 -16.04 0.93
CA GLY A 43 50.58 -17.23 1.54
C GLY A 43 49.09 -16.98 1.71
N GLY A 44 48.26 -17.90 1.21
CA GLY A 44 46.81 -17.83 1.36
C GLY A 44 46.41 -17.69 2.83
N ALA A 45 45.49 -16.77 3.10
CA ALA A 45 44.95 -16.54 4.44
C ALA A 45 44.46 -17.87 5.02
N ALA A 46 45.01 -18.26 6.17
CA ALA A 46 44.55 -19.44 6.90
C ALA A 46 43.12 -19.18 7.41
N ALA A 47 42.18 -20.07 7.07
CA ALA A 47 40.81 -20.01 7.54
C ALA A 47 40.76 -20.05 9.07
N SER A 48 40.13 -19.05 9.68
CA SER A 48 39.92 -18.98 11.12
C SER A 48 38.83 -19.97 11.54
N THR A 49 39.12 -20.82 12.54
CA THR A 49 38.11 -21.67 13.19
C THR A 49 37.42 -20.99 14.38
N GLU A 50 37.80 -19.75 14.73
CA GLU A 50 37.17 -19.03 15.84
C GLU A 50 35.81 -18.47 15.43
N THR A 51 34.80 -18.80 16.21
CA THR A 51 33.46 -18.23 16.07
C THR A 51 33.41 -16.92 16.83
N THR A 52 33.13 -15.82 16.14
CA THR A 52 32.95 -14.51 16.79
C THR A 52 31.49 -14.31 17.13
N THR A 53 31.22 -13.80 18.32
CA THR A 53 29.86 -13.45 18.75
C THR A 53 29.58 -11.98 18.44
N ILE A 54 28.42 -11.72 17.83
CA ILE A 54 27.95 -10.37 17.48
C ILE A 54 26.53 -10.22 18.03
N GLU A 55 26.29 -9.16 18.79
CA GLU A 55 24.95 -8.77 19.18
C GLU A 55 24.31 -7.97 18.03
N VAL A 56 23.09 -8.36 17.66
CA VAL A 56 22.32 -7.70 16.60
C VAL A 56 20.98 -7.27 17.18
N MET A 57 20.65 -5.99 17.02
CA MET A 57 19.37 -5.41 17.42
C MET A 57 18.53 -5.17 16.17
N LEU A 58 17.30 -5.67 16.20
CA LEU A 58 16.28 -5.38 15.19
C LEU A 58 15.31 -4.34 15.75
N THR A 59 15.03 -3.31 14.97
CA THR A 59 13.92 -2.37 15.20
C THR A 59 13.19 -2.19 13.87
N GLU A 60 12.03 -1.53 13.86
CA GLU A 60 11.30 -1.28 12.63
C GLU A 60 12.21 -0.66 11.56
N PHE A 61 12.34 -1.40 10.45
CA PHE A 61 13.09 -0.96 9.26
C PHE A 61 14.60 -0.75 9.47
N LYS A 62 15.19 -1.33 10.53
CA LYS A 62 16.63 -1.19 10.80
C LYS A 62 17.24 -2.42 11.47
N VAL A 63 18.45 -2.77 11.03
CA VAL A 63 19.34 -3.74 11.69
C VAL A 63 20.56 -3.00 12.24
N GLU A 64 20.91 -3.23 13.51
CA GLU A 64 22.13 -2.70 14.14
C GLU A 64 23.01 -3.82 14.69
N PRO A 65 24.32 -3.86 14.35
CA PRO A 65 25.01 -2.96 13.43
C PRO A 65 24.55 -3.18 11.97
N ALA A 66 24.66 -2.13 11.13
CA ALA A 66 24.31 -2.21 9.71
C ALA A 66 25.38 -2.94 8.86
N SER A 67 26.57 -3.17 9.43
CA SER A 67 27.60 -3.99 8.80
C SER A 67 28.52 -4.64 9.81
N VAL A 68 29.10 -5.78 9.43
CA VAL A 68 30.10 -6.50 10.21
C VAL A 68 31.21 -7.02 9.28
N ASP A 69 32.45 -7.01 9.76
CA ASP A 69 33.58 -7.56 9.02
C ASP A 69 33.98 -8.93 9.60
N VAL A 70 34.22 -9.90 8.71
CA VAL A 70 34.64 -11.26 9.03
C VAL A 70 35.86 -11.65 8.17
N VAL A 71 36.59 -12.69 8.54
CA VAL A 71 37.69 -13.26 7.73
C VAL A 71 37.23 -14.50 6.97
N PRO A 72 37.91 -14.90 5.87
CA PRO A 72 37.54 -16.08 5.10
C PRO A 72 37.45 -17.34 5.96
N GLY A 73 36.39 -18.13 5.74
CA GLY A 73 36.09 -19.36 6.49
C GLY A 73 35.51 -19.13 7.89
N GLN A 74 35.33 -17.88 8.33
CA GLN A 74 34.86 -17.58 9.69
C GLN A 74 33.38 -17.89 9.85
N LYS A 75 33.03 -18.53 10.98
CA LYS A 75 31.66 -18.63 11.46
C LYS A 75 31.35 -17.49 12.42
N VAL A 76 30.10 -17.03 12.43
CA VAL A 76 29.66 -15.96 13.33
C VAL A 76 28.48 -16.46 14.14
N GLN A 77 28.51 -16.23 15.45
CA GLN A 77 27.37 -16.40 16.33
C GLN A 77 26.66 -15.06 16.49
N LEU A 78 25.44 -14.96 15.96
CA LEU A 78 24.59 -13.79 16.08
C LEU A 78 23.68 -13.97 17.29
N ILE A 79 23.70 -13.03 18.23
CA ILE A 79 22.69 -12.89 19.28
C ILE A 79 21.73 -11.80 18.82
N VAL A 80 20.62 -12.22 18.23
CA VAL A 80 19.66 -11.32 17.59
C VAL A 80 18.51 -11.05 18.55
N THR A 81 18.25 -9.78 18.86
CA THR A 81 17.14 -9.36 19.71
C THR A 81 16.21 -8.44 18.93
N ASN A 82 14.91 -8.74 18.97
CA ASN A 82 13.89 -7.85 18.44
C ASN A 82 13.52 -6.78 19.49
N HIS A 83 13.95 -5.55 19.27
CA HIS A 83 13.59 -4.36 20.05
C HIS A 83 12.45 -3.55 19.43
N GLY A 84 11.94 -3.98 18.28
CA GLY A 84 10.76 -3.41 17.65
C GLY A 84 9.47 -3.80 18.36
N THR A 85 8.40 -3.27 17.82
CA THR A 85 7.00 -3.51 18.17
C THR A 85 6.31 -4.54 17.27
N MET A 86 6.93 -4.93 16.15
CA MET A 86 6.43 -5.99 15.25
C MET A 86 7.41 -7.17 15.14
N PRO A 87 6.96 -8.36 14.70
CA PRO A 87 7.85 -9.51 14.50
C PRO A 87 8.91 -9.25 13.42
N HIS A 88 10.13 -9.70 13.68
CA HIS A 88 11.26 -9.60 12.76
C HIS A 88 12.12 -10.87 12.80
N ASP A 89 12.78 -11.18 11.69
CA ASP A 89 13.86 -12.15 11.66
C ASP A 89 15.13 -11.54 11.08
N LEU A 90 16.20 -12.33 11.07
CA LEU A 90 17.45 -11.98 10.41
C LEU A 90 18.00 -13.22 9.71
N LYS A 91 17.92 -13.24 8.39
CA LYS A 91 18.38 -14.33 7.52
C LYS A 91 19.53 -13.87 6.64
N VAL A 92 20.65 -14.58 6.75
CA VAL A 92 21.77 -14.47 5.82
C VAL A 92 21.37 -15.08 4.48
N ASP A 93 21.58 -14.30 3.42
CA ASP A 93 21.17 -14.63 2.05
C ASP A 93 19.67 -15.01 1.95
N GLY A 94 18.84 -14.46 2.84
CA GLY A 94 17.39 -14.70 2.90
C GLY A 94 16.98 -16.10 3.34
N ALA A 95 17.93 -17.00 3.64
CA ALA A 95 17.64 -18.40 3.92
C ALA A 95 18.00 -18.83 5.35
N THR A 96 19.20 -18.46 5.83
CA THR A 96 19.78 -19.06 7.03
C THR A 96 19.92 -18.05 8.16
N GLY A 97 19.33 -18.29 9.31
CA GLY A 97 19.36 -17.35 10.43
C GLY A 97 18.31 -17.64 11.48
N THR A 98 17.83 -16.62 12.17
CA THR A 98 16.85 -16.76 13.27
C THR A 98 15.51 -17.28 12.77
N LYS A 99 14.64 -17.77 13.66
CA LYS A 99 13.20 -17.81 13.39
C LYS A 99 12.62 -16.39 13.40
N MET A 100 11.32 -16.28 13.11
CA MET A 100 10.57 -15.05 13.38
C MET A 100 10.57 -14.77 14.89
N LEU A 101 11.03 -13.59 15.29
CA LEU A 101 11.15 -13.16 16.68
C LEU A 101 10.05 -12.16 17.00
N ASP A 102 9.22 -12.49 17.99
CA ASP A 102 8.24 -11.55 18.57
C ASP A 102 8.94 -10.35 19.24
N PRO A 103 8.25 -9.21 19.45
CA PRO A 103 8.77 -8.08 20.22
C PRO A 103 9.40 -8.49 21.57
N GLY A 104 10.64 -8.10 21.79
CA GLY A 104 11.43 -8.42 22.98
C GLY A 104 12.08 -9.81 22.98
N ALA A 105 11.84 -10.65 21.98
CA ALA A 105 12.45 -11.98 21.89
C ALA A 105 13.91 -11.91 21.41
N THR A 106 14.72 -12.84 21.92
CA THR A 106 16.12 -13.02 21.54
C THR A 106 16.37 -14.45 21.06
N GLU A 107 17.16 -14.60 20.02
CA GLU A 107 17.69 -15.89 19.57
C GLU A 107 19.19 -15.81 19.28
N THR A 108 19.91 -16.87 19.65
CA THR A 108 21.30 -17.05 19.24
C THR A 108 21.39 -18.06 18.10
N VAL A 109 21.94 -17.64 16.96
CA VAL A 109 22.16 -18.49 15.78
C VAL A 109 23.60 -18.41 15.31
N THR A 110 24.16 -19.52 14.85
CA THR A 110 25.48 -19.53 14.20
C THR A 110 25.32 -19.64 12.69
N VAL A 111 25.92 -18.70 11.97
CA VAL A 111 25.91 -18.57 10.51
C VAL A 111 27.32 -18.62 9.93
N GLY A 112 27.42 -18.78 8.61
CA GLY A 112 28.68 -19.07 7.92
C GLY A 112 29.00 -20.58 7.87
N PRO A 113 30.24 -20.97 7.51
CA PRO A 113 31.41 -20.11 7.29
C PRO A 113 31.24 -19.16 6.09
N PHE A 114 31.92 -18.01 6.15
CA PHE A 114 31.86 -17.00 5.09
C PHE A 114 33.14 -16.98 4.24
N ASP A 115 32.99 -17.30 2.95
CA ASP A 115 34.09 -17.23 1.98
C ASP A 115 33.94 -16.06 0.99
N ALA A 116 32.79 -15.40 0.98
CA ALA A 116 32.51 -14.19 0.19
C ALA A 116 31.57 -13.25 0.97
N SER A 117 31.67 -11.95 0.72
CA SER A 117 30.77 -10.97 1.32
C SER A 117 29.32 -11.24 0.91
N THR A 118 28.40 -11.03 1.85
CA THR A 118 26.96 -11.28 1.67
C THR A 118 26.16 -10.29 2.52
N GLN A 119 24.83 -10.43 2.54
CA GLN A 119 23.94 -9.65 3.38
C GLN A 119 23.08 -10.56 4.26
N ALA A 120 22.69 -10.04 5.42
CA ALA A 120 21.60 -10.58 6.20
C ALA A 120 20.45 -9.57 6.23
N TRP A 121 19.21 -10.03 6.14
CA TRP A 121 18.04 -9.14 6.16
C TRP A 121 16.84 -9.78 6.84
N CYS A 122 15.86 -8.94 7.21
CA CYS A 122 14.55 -9.39 7.65
C CYS A 122 13.71 -9.81 6.43
N THR A 123 13.15 -11.01 6.45
CA THR A 123 12.40 -11.59 5.32
C THR A 123 10.92 -11.22 5.31
N VAL A 124 10.45 -10.45 6.29
CA VAL A 124 9.12 -9.84 6.22
C VAL A 124 9.05 -8.97 4.96
N ALA A 125 7.98 -9.11 4.18
CA ALA A 125 7.82 -8.45 2.89
C ALA A 125 8.05 -6.92 3.01
N GLY A 126 8.88 -6.37 2.13
CA GLY A 126 9.23 -4.95 2.11
C GLY A 126 10.23 -4.50 3.20
N HIS A 127 10.52 -5.29 4.24
CA HIS A 127 11.39 -4.84 5.33
C HIS A 127 12.84 -4.64 4.90
N LYS A 128 13.38 -5.54 4.05
CA LYS A 128 14.71 -5.37 3.46
C LYS A 128 14.81 -4.05 2.70
N ASP A 129 13.85 -3.79 1.82
CA ASP A 129 13.82 -2.60 0.95
C ASP A 129 13.62 -1.31 1.75
N ALA A 130 12.91 -1.40 2.87
CA ALA A 130 12.74 -0.31 3.82
C ALA A 130 13.98 -0.07 4.71
N GLY A 131 14.98 -0.97 4.71
CA GLY A 131 16.26 -0.77 5.40
C GLY A 131 16.67 -1.85 6.40
N MET A 132 15.91 -2.95 6.57
CA MET A 132 16.28 -4.07 7.44
C MET A 132 17.33 -4.98 6.80
N VAL A 133 18.51 -4.44 6.53
CA VAL A 133 19.63 -5.15 5.94
C VAL A 133 20.93 -4.85 6.69
N MET A 134 21.76 -5.88 6.84
CA MET A 134 23.10 -5.81 7.40
C MET A 134 24.10 -6.44 6.43
N ASP A 135 25.18 -5.72 6.12
CA ASP A 135 26.27 -6.24 5.29
C ASP A 135 27.21 -7.13 6.12
N ILE A 136 27.63 -8.27 5.56
CA ILE A 136 28.66 -9.14 6.13
C ILE A 136 29.84 -9.13 5.16
N ASN A 137 30.90 -8.39 5.50
CA ASN A 137 32.06 -8.18 4.63
C ASN A 137 33.18 -9.19 4.93
N VAL A 138 33.65 -9.94 3.93
CA VAL A 138 34.78 -10.87 4.11
C VAL A 138 36.10 -10.18 3.74
N ALA A 139 36.99 -10.00 4.73
CA ALA A 139 38.30 -9.38 4.58
C ALA A 139 39.20 -10.14 3.60
N GLY A 140 39.81 -9.43 2.64
CA GLY A 140 40.74 -10.03 1.67
C GLY A 140 40.06 -10.82 0.54
N GLY A 141 38.74 -10.95 0.54
CA GLY A 141 37.98 -11.29 -0.66
C GLY A 141 38.04 -10.11 -1.62
N GLY A 142 38.53 -10.32 -2.84
CA GLY A 142 38.62 -9.27 -3.85
C GLY A 142 37.25 -8.71 -4.21
N GLY A 143 36.81 -7.68 -3.50
CA GLY A 143 35.65 -6.84 -3.79
C GLY A 143 36.08 -5.39 -3.64
N GLY A 144 36.02 -4.64 -4.74
CA GLY A 144 36.49 -3.27 -4.79
C GLY A 144 35.83 -2.37 -3.74
N SER A 145 36.64 -1.48 -3.17
CA SER A 145 36.15 -0.27 -2.53
C SER A 145 35.16 0.43 -3.46
N SER A 146 33.88 0.46 -3.06
CA SER A 146 32.95 1.44 -3.58
C SER A 146 32.60 2.38 -2.44
N GLY A 147 33.22 3.56 -2.48
CA GLY A 147 32.69 4.72 -1.78
C GLY A 147 31.28 5.01 -2.32
N GLY A 148 30.42 5.48 -1.41
CA GLY A 148 29.03 5.89 -1.61
C GLY A 148 28.61 6.07 -3.07
N SER A 149 28.05 5.02 -3.63
CA SER A 149 27.13 5.05 -4.74
C SER A 149 26.17 3.91 -4.46
N THR A 150 24.89 4.23 -4.30
CA THR A 150 23.78 3.29 -4.32
C THR A 150 23.81 2.51 -5.64
N ALA A 151 24.63 1.46 -5.68
CA ALA A 151 24.57 0.47 -6.73
C ALA A 151 23.26 -0.27 -6.51
N ALA A 152 22.32 -0.04 -7.42
CA ALA A 152 21.12 -0.85 -7.55
C ALA A 152 21.52 -2.31 -7.40
N THR A 153 21.00 -2.94 -6.35
CA THR A 153 20.91 -4.39 -6.27
C THR A 153 20.39 -4.87 -7.62
N GLY A 154 21.01 -5.91 -8.18
CA GLY A 154 20.56 -6.53 -9.41
C GLY A 154 19.20 -7.18 -9.20
N GLU A 155 18.16 -6.36 -9.05
CA GLU A 155 16.77 -6.78 -9.16
C GLU A 155 16.59 -7.35 -10.56
N THR A 156 16.06 -8.57 -10.63
CA THR A 156 15.48 -9.08 -11.86
C THR A 156 14.52 -8.01 -12.38
N PRO A 157 14.53 -7.68 -13.68
CA PRO A 157 13.62 -6.69 -14.21
C PRO A 157 12.17 -7.05 -13.88
N GLY A 158 11.42 -6.11 -13.29
CA GLY A 158 9.99 -6.30 -13.04
C GLY A 158 9.21 -6.61 -14.33
N ALA A 159 8.01 -7.15 -14.16
CA ALA A 159 7.08 -7.43 -15.25
C ALA A 159 6.82 -6.15 -16.08
N LYS A 160 6.57 -6.34 -17.37
CA LYS A 160 6.32 -5.24 -18.30
C LYS A 160 4.96 -5.41 -18.94
N ILE A 161 4.18 -4.34 -18.95
CA ILE A 161 2.92 -4.27 -19.66
C ILE A 161 3.21 -4.04 -21.15
N ASP A 162 2.58 -4.85 -22.00
CA ASP A 162 2.49 -4.57 -23.44
C ASP A 162 1.16 -3.83 -23.71
N PRO A 163 1.17 -2.52 -24.01
CA PRO A 163 -0.04 -1.76 -24.28
C PRO A 163 -0.85 -2.24 -25.49
N ALA A 164 -0.26 -3.07 -26.35
CA ALA A 164 -0.93 -3.63 -27.53
C ALA A 164 -1.54 -5.02 -27.27
N ALA A 165 -1.26 -5.63 -26.12
CA ALA A 165 -1.81 -6.94 -25.77
C ALA A 165 -3.30 -6.86 -25.45
N ALA A 166 -4.01 -7.95 -25.70
CA ALA A 166 -5.44 -8.09 -25.41
C ALA A 166 -5.65 -9.05 -24.23
N PRO A 167 -6.64 -8.81 -23.35
CA PRO A 167 -6.98 -9.74 -22.29
C PRO A 167 -7.35 -11.13 -22.81
N ASP A 168 -7.24 -12.13 -21.95
CA ASP A 168 -7.68 -13.49 -22.25
C ASP A 168 -9.18 -13.56 -22.53
N ALA A 169 -9.62 -14.58 -23.27
CA ALA A 169 -11.00 -14.68 -23.73
C ALA A 169 -12.04 -14.84 -22.59
N ASP A 170 -11.63 -15.34 -21.43
CA ASP A 170 -12.43 -15.51 -20.22
C ASP A 170 -12.22 -14.39 -19.20
N TRP A 171 -11.39 -13.39 -19.51
CA TRP A 171 -11.23 -12.22 -18.67
C TRP A 171 -12.52 -11.39 -18.61
N THR A 172 -12.83 -10.91 -17.42
CA THR A 172 -13.95 -10.00 -17.17
C THR A 172 -13.45 -8.76 -16.45
N ALA A 173 -13.87 -7.59 -16.94
CA ALA A 173 -13.64 -6.33 -16.24
C ALA A 173 -14.32 -6.32 -14.87
N TYR A 174 -13.78 -5.50 -13.96
CA TYR A 174 -14.47 -5.10 -12.74
C TYR A 174 -15.76 -4.37 -13.14
N ASP A 175 -16.91 -4.74 -12.56
CA ASP A 175 -18.17 -4.05 -12.83
C ASP A 175 -18.19 -2.69 -12.10
N PRO A 176 -18.17 -1.54 -12.80
CA PRO A 176 -18.17 -0.24 -12.15
C PRO A 176 -19.55 0.12 -11.59
N LYS A 177 -20.61 -0.63 -11.89
CA LYS A 177 -21.97 -0.28 -11.48
C LYS A 177 -22.08 -0.27 -9.96
N LEU A 178 -22.49 0.87 -9.42
CA LEU A 178 -22.70 1.04 -7.98
C LEU A 178 -24.15 0.74 -7.62
N ALA A 179 -24.36 -0.26 -6.77
CA ALA A 179 -25.68 -0.54 -6.22
C ALA A 179 -26.15 0.61 -5.30
N PRO A 180 -27.47 0.86 -5.20
CA PRO A 180 -28.02 1.78 -4.21
C PRO A 180 -27.57 1.41 -2.79
N ALA A 181 -27.53 2.40 -1.89
CA ALA A 181 -27.21 2.13 -0.49
C ALA A 181 -28.17 1.06 0.07
N PRO A 182 -27.63 0.01 0.75
CA PRO A 182 -28.47 -1.01 1.36
C PRO A 182 -29.44 -0.38 2.37
N GLY A 183 -30.59 -1.02 2.54
CA GLY A 183 -31.56 -0.62 3.57
C GLY A 183 -31.05 -0.95 4.98
N GLY A 184 -31.70 -0.37 6.00
CA GLY A 184 -31.28 -0.53 7.40
C GLY A 184 -30.32 0.58 7.84
N THR A 185 -29.83 0.48 9.08
CA THR A 185 -28.88 1.43 9.68
C THR A 185 -27.69 0.72 10.34
N VAL A 186 -27.59 -0.59 10.15
CA VAL A 186 -26.51 -1.44 10.66
C VAL A 186 -26.08 -2.33 9.50
N HIS A 187 -24.80 -2.29 9.17
CA HIS A 187 -24.19 -3.03 8.08
C HIS A 187 -23.16 -3.98 8.68
N ASP A 188 -23.48 -5.27 8.70
CA ASP A 188 -22.55 -6.32 9.08
C ASP A 188 -21.80 -6.77 7.82
N VAL A 189 -20.49 -6.56 7.80
CA VAL A 189 -19.60 -6.86 6.68
C VAL A 189 -18.62 -7.92 7.13
N ASP A 190 -18.52 -9.02 6.40
CA ASP A 190 -17.51 -10.05 6.59
C ASP A 190 -16.48 -9.90 5.45
N MET A 191 -15.22 -9.68 5.81
CA MET A 191 -14.15 -9.32 4.89
C MET A 191 -12.92 -10.18 5.14
N HIS A 192 -12.29 -10.64 4.08
CA HIS A 192 -11.14 -11.54 4.16
C HIS A 192 -9.89 -10.90 3.55
N ALA A 193 -8.81 -10.81 4.33
CA ALA A 193 -7.50 -10.45 3.79
C ALA A 193 -6.86 -11.68 3.14
N ILE A 194 -6.57 -11.60 1.84
CA ILE A 194 -6.12 -12.74 1.02
C ILE A 194 -4.95 -12.31 0.12
N GLU A 195 -3.91 -13.12 0.08
CA GLU A 195 -2.82 -13.03 -0.91
C GLU A 195 -3.17 -13.90 -2.13
N LYS A 196 -3.28 -13.30 -3.31
CA LYS A 196 -3.74 -13.99 -4.51
C LYS A 196 -3.04 -13.49 -5.75
N GLU A 197 -2.61 -14.42 -6.60
CA GLU A 197 -2.15 -14.08 -7.94
C GLU A 197 -3.33 -13.58 -8.79
N ILE A 198 -3.26 -12.33 -9.23
CA ILE A 198 -4.30 -11.65 -10.01
C ILE A 198 -3.68 -11.07 -11.28
N ALA A 199 -4.38 -11.20 -12.41
CA ALA A 199 -4.01 -10.50 -13.63
C ALA A 199 -4.30 -9.01 -13.47
N VAL A 200 -3.29 -8.16 -13.70
CA VAL A 200 -3.38 -6.69 -13.58
C VAL A 200 -3.25 -5.99 -14.93
N ALA A 201 -2.80 -6.72 -15.95
CA ALA A 201 -2.80 -6.34 -17.35
C ALA A 201 -2.77 -7.61 -18.21
N PRO A 202 -3.00 -7.52 -19.54
CA PRO A 202 -2.89 -8.69 -20.42
C PRO A 202 -1.53 -9.38 -20.30
N GLY A 203 -1.52 -10.66 -19.95
CA GLY A 203 -0.30 -11.46 -19.79
C GLY A 203 0.59 -11.09 -18.59
N VAL A 204 0.14 -10.19 -17.71
CA VAL A 204 0.87 -9.78 -16.51
C VAL A 204 0.06 -10.09 -15.26
N THR A 205 0.64 -10.92 -14.39
CA THR A 205 0.08 -11.25 -13.09
C THR A 205 0.97 -10.73 -11.96
N GLN A 206 0.37 -10.42 -10.81
CA GLN A 206 1.07 -10.07 -9.59
C GLN A 206 0.45 -10.83 -8.41
N LEU A 207 1.25 -11.16 -7.40
CA LEU A 207 0.76 -11.66 -6.12
C LEU A 207 0.22 -10.47 -5.32
N MET A 208 -1.06 -10.15 -5.55
CA MET A 208 -1.72 -9.02 -4.92
C MET A 208 -2.12 -9.38 -3.49
N TRP A 209 -2.04 -8.40 -2.60
CA TRP A 209 -2.63 -8.49 -1.27
C TRP A 209 -3.99 -7.79 -1.34
N THR A 210 -5.04 -8.46 -0.91
CA THR A 210 -6.40 -8.05 -1.27
C THR A 210 -7.35 -8.12 -0.08
N PHE A 211 -8.45 -7.38 -0.19
CA PHE A 211 -9.68 -7.65 0.54
C PHE A 211 -10.63 -8.41 -0.39
N ASP A 212 -11.09 -9.59 0.04
CA ASP A 212 -12.02 -10.49 -0.68
C ASP A 212 -11.51 -11.00 -2.04
N GLY A 213 -10.18 -11.08 -2.24
CA GLY A 213 -9.59 -11.63 -3.46
C GLY A 213 -9.75 -10.75 -4.69
N LYS A 214 -9.99 -9.44 -4.51
CA LYS A 214 -10.22 -8.43 -5.55
C LYS A 214 -9.40 -7.16 -5.31
N VAL A 215 -9.11 -6.44 -6.39
CA VAL A 215 -8.49 -5.11 -6.38
C VAL A 215 -9.26 -4.20 -7.33
N PRO A 216 -9.86 -3.08 -6.86
CA PRO A 216 -10.05 -2.73 -5.45
C PRO A 216 -10.87 -3.79 -4.72
N GLY A 217 -10.83 -3.75 -3.38
CA GLY A 217 -11.71 -4.55 -2.54
C GLY A 217 -13.19 -4.20 -2.73
N THR A 218 -14.04 -4.88 -1.97
CA THR A 218 -15.49 -4.66 -2.01
C THR A 218 -15.89 -3.20 -1.76
N ILE A 219 -16.56 -2.57 -2.73
CA ILE A 219 -17.09 -1.21 -2.55
C ILE A 219 -18.23 -1.24 -1.53
N LEU A 220 -18.05 -0.55 -0.42
CA LEU A 220 -19.05 -0.44 0.63
C LEU A 220 -19.92 0.80 0.39
N ARG A 221 -21.18 0.75 0.83
CA ARG A 221 -22.08 1.90 0.74
C ARG A 221 -23.03 1.97 1.93
N GLY A 222 -23.31 3.17 2.39
CA GLY A 222 -24.29 3.45 3.44
C GLY A 222 -24.70 4.92 3.46
N LYS A 223 -25.27 5.36 4.57
CA LYS A 223 -25.75 6.73 4.79
C LYS A 223 -25.20 7.29 6.09
N ILE A 224 -25.25 8.62 6.22
CA ILE A 224 -24.91 9.29 7.48
C ILE A 224 -25.78 8.71 8.61
N GLY A 225 -25.12 8.28 9.66
CA GLY A 225 -25.72 7.71 10.86
C GLY A 225 -25.66 6.20 10.93
N ASP A 226 -25.34 5.52 9.83
CA ASP A 226 -25.26 4.07 9.79
C ASP A 226 -24.06 3.54 10.61
N LEU A 227 -24.24 2.38 11.21
CA LEU A 227 -23.21 1.64 11.94
C LEU A 227 -22.65 0.55 11.04
N PHE A 228 -21.34 0.54 10.83
CA PHE A 228 -20.62 -0.53 10.14
C PHE A 228 -19.95 -1.42 11.17
N ASN A 229 -20.24 -2.73 11.09
CA ASN A 229 -19.59 -3.78 11.86
C ASN A 229 -18.80 -4.64 10.87
N VAL A 230 -17.52 -4.36 10.70
CA VAL A 230 -16.67 -5.07 9.75
C VAL A 230 -15.87 -6.13 10.50
N THR A 231 -16.13 -7.39 10.22
CA THR A 231 -15.28 -8.49 10.68
C THR A 231 -14.21 -8.73 9.62
N LEU A 232 -12.96 -8.41 9.94
CA LEU A 232 -11.81 -8.75 9.12
C LEU A 232 -11.22 -10.07 9.60
N THR A 233 -11.08 -11.04 8.70
CA THR A 233 -10.34 -12.30 8.94
C THR A 233 -9.09 -12.32 8.07
N ASN A 234 -7.94 -12.65 8.66
CA ASN A 234 -6.70 -12.77 7.92
C ASN A 234 -6.48 -14.22 7.46
N ASP A 235 -6.74 -14.49 6.18
CA ASP A 235 -6.49 -15.78 5.53
C ASP A 235 -5.14 -15.82 4.78
N GLY A 236 -4.34 -14.75 4.90
CA GLY A 236 -3.03 -14.60 4.29
C GLY A 236 -1.91 -15.26 5.10
N THR A 237 -0.69 -14.90 4.74
CA THR A 237 0.54 -15.33 5.40
C THR A 237 1.30 -14.17 6.06
N LEU A 238 0.94 -12.94 5.70
CA LEU A 238 1.42 -11.70 6.31
C LEU A 238 0.43 -11.15 7.34
N GLY A 239 0.93 -10.31 8.25
CA GLY A 239 0.07 -9.48 9.09
C GLY A 239 -0.71 -8.48 8.24
N HIS A 240 -2.00 -8.32 8.52
CA HIS A 240 -2.87 -7.38 7.82
C HIS A 240 -3.73 -6.58 8.80
N SER A 241 -4.25 -5.44 8.38
CA SER A 241 -5.21 -4.65 9.14
C SER A 241 -6.19 -3.96 8.19
N ILE A 242 -7.08 -3.13 8.74
CA ILE A 242 -7.96 -2.29 7.96
C ILE A 242 -8.14 -0.93 8.64
N ASP A 243 -8.07 0.13 7.85
CA ASP A 243 -8.28 1.53 8.20
C ASP A 243 -9.39 2.07 7.29
N PHE A 244 -10.45 2.61 7.90
CA PHE A 244 -11.54 3.28 7.21
C PHE A 244 -11.44 4.79 7.41
N HIS A 245 -11.25 5.56 6.33
CA HIS A 245 -11.21 7.03 6.42
C HIS A 245 -12.59 7.64 6.72
N ALA A 246 -13.66 6.86 6.57
CA ALA A 246 -15.02 7.21 7.00
C ALA A 246 -15.24 7.08 8.53
N SER A 247 -14.25 6.55 9.27
CA SER A 247 -14.37 6.27 10.71
C SER A 247 -13.78 7.38 11.59
N LYS A 248 -14.16 7.36 12.87
CA LYS A 248 -13.58 8.21 13.93
C LYS A 248 -13.27 7.35 15.15
N VAL A 249 -12.23 6.54 15.04
CA VAL A 249 -11.76 5.62 16.08
C VAL A 249 -10.25 5.75 16.29
N ALA A 250 -9.73 5.19 17.38
CA ALA A 250 -8.28 5.21 17.63
C ALA A 250 -7.61 4.10 16.81
N TRP A 251 -6.57 4.47 16.06
CA TRP A 251 -5.83 3.52 15.21
C TRP A 251 -5.23 2.35 16.01
N SER A 252 -4.77 2.61 17.23
CA SER A 252 -4.13 1.60 18.09
C SER A 252 -5.09 0.53 18.63
N ASP A 253 -6.39 0.71 18.44
CA ASP A 253 -7.43 -0.24 18.87
C ASP A 253 -7.99 -0.98 17.65
N GLU A 254 -8.70 -0.26 16.79
CA GLU A 254 -9.48 -0.83 15.68
C GLU A 254 -8.64 -1.09 14.42
N MET A 255 -7.50 -0.41 14.24
CA MET A 255 -6.66 -0.53 13.03
C MET A 255 -5.40 -1.38 13.27
N ARG A 256 -5.35 -2.14 14.36
CA ARG A 256 -4.21 -2.99 14.71
C ARG A 256 -4.01 -4.12 13.70
N THR A 257 -2.75 -4.52 13.50
CA THR A 257 -2.42 -5.74 12.75
C THR A 257 -3.03 -6.96 13.42
N ILE A 258 -3.63 -7.83 12.60
CA ILE A 258 -4.01 -9.19 12.93
C ILE A 258 -3.08 -10.16 12.21
N GLU A 259 -2.60 -11.16 12.94
CA GLU A 259 -1.72 -12.18 12.39
C GLU A 259 -2.51 -13.21 11.55
N PRO A 260 -1.84 -14.02 10.70
CA PRO A 260 -2.50 -15.09 9.96
C PRO A 260 -3.39 -15.98 10.83
N GLY A 261 -4.64 -16.17 10.40
CA GLY A 261 -5.67 -16.95 11.10
C GLY A 261 -6.42 -16.21 12.22
N GLU A 262 -6.07 -14.96 12.50
CA GLU A 262 -6.81 -14.12 13.45
C GLU A 262 -7.96 -13.35 12.78
N SER A 263 -8.88 -12.87 13.61
CA SER A 263 -9.96 -11.98 13.19
C SER A 263 -10.08 -10.78 14.13
N LEU A 264 -10.55 -9.65 13.59
CA LEU A 264 -10.87 -8.42 14.31
C LEU A 264 -12.25 -7.92 13.89
N VAL A 265 -13.04 -7.45 14.85
CA VAL A 265 -14.28 -6.72 14.56
C VAL A 265 -13.99 -5.23 14.68
N TYR A 266 -14.05 -4.53 13.57
CA TYR A 266 -13.94 -3.08 13.45
C TYR A 266 -15.33 -2.46 13.45
N GLN A 267 -15.65 -1.62 14.43
CA GLN A 267 -16.95 -0.95 14.50
C GLN A 267 -16.82 0.57 14.39
N PHE A 268 -17.56 1.19 13.46
CA PHE A 268 -17.67 2.65 13.42
C PHE A 268 -19.02 3.13 12.92
N LYS A 269 -19.40 4.33 13.35
CA LYS A 269 -20.57 5.04 12.84
C LYS A 269 -20.14 6.03 11.77
N ALA A 270 -20.76 5.97 10.60
CA ALA A 270 -20.52 6.92 9.51
C ALA A 270 -21.16 8.27 9.83
N GLU A 271 -20.38 9.23 10.35
CA GLU A 271 -20.90 10.54 10.76
C GLU A 271 -20.91 11.59 9.63
N PHE A 272 -20.17 11.35 8.55
CA PHE A 272 -19.96 12.31 7.47
C PHE A 272 -20.17 11.63 6.12
N ALA A 273 -20.81 12.36 5.20
CA ALA A 273 -20.99 11.88 3.84
C ALA A 273 -19.71 12.06 3.01
N GLY A 274 -19.44 11.07 2.18
CA GLY A 274 -18.41 11.12 1.17
C GLY A 274 -18.00 9.80 0.58
N ALA A 275 -17.08 9.90 -0.37
CA ALA A 275 -16.42 8.75 -0.95
C ALA A 275 -15.04 8.68 -0.32
N TYR A 276 -14.85 7.68 0.53
CA TYR A 276 -13.66 7.52 1.35
C TYR A 276 -12.92 6.27 0.93
N MET A 277 -11.59 6.33 1.06
CA MET A 277 -10.74 5.16 1.02
C MET A 277 -10.94 4.31 2.27
N TYR A 278 -10.77 3.00 2.13
CA TYR A 278 -10.32 2.13 3.20
C TYR A 278 -9.13 1.31 2.72
N HIS A 279 -8.21 0.99 3.61
CA HIS A 279 -6.98 0.28 3.23
C HIS A 279 -6.32 -0.46 4.39
N CYS A 280 -5.35 -1.33 4.09
CA CYS A 280 -4.52 -1.93 5.13
C CYS A 280 -3.55 -0.90 5.73
N GLY A 281 -3.44 -0.87 7.06
CA GLY A 281 -2.55 0.02 7.81
C GLY A 281 -1.31 -0.67 8.39
N THR A 282 -1.14 -1.97 8.18
CA THR A 282 0.03 -2.72 8.65
C THR A 282 1.31 -2.19 8.00
N ALA A 283 2.38 -2.07 8.78
CA ALA A 283 3.64 -1.51 8.33
C ALA A 283 4.41 -2.51 7.42
N PRO A 284 5.03 -2.06 6.31
CA PRO A 284 4.94 -0.71 5.74
C PRO A 284 3.64 -0.51 4.96
N ALA A 285 2.78 0.41 5.41
CA ALA A 285 1.45 0.63 4.81
C ALA A 285 1.51 0.96 3.32
N LEU A 286 2.57 1.66 2.87
CA LEU A 286 2.83 1.93 1.46
C LEU A 286 2.84 0.66 0.62
N HIS A 287 3.48 -0.41 1.10
CA HIS A 287 3.56 -1.68 0.38
C HIS A 287 2.20 -2.37 0.33
N HIS A 288 1.47 -2.37 1.45
CA HIS A 288 0.14 -2.99 1.49
C HIS A 288 -0.86 -2.29 0.57
N ILE A 289 -0.88 -0.95 0.57
CA ILE A 289 -1.73 -0.17 -0.34
C ILE A 289 -1.28 -0.40 -1.79
N GLY A 290 0.00 -0.16 -2.09
CA GLY A 290 0.53 -0.30 -3.45
C GLY A 290 0.47 -1.72 -4.02
N ASN A 291 0.34 -2.75 -3.19
CA ASN A 291 0.16 -4.14 -3.60
C ASN A 291 -1.32 -4.57 -3.68
N GLY A 292 -2.28 -3.67 -3.44
CA GLY A 292 -3.71 -3.89 -3.73
C GLY A 292 -4.68 -3.83 -2.56
N MET A 293 -4.22 -3.62 -1.31
CA MET A 293 -5.10 -3.60 -0.13
C MET A 293 -5.78 -2.25 0.09
N PHE A 294 -6.65 -1.88 -0.85
CA PHE A 294 -7.49 -0.69 -0.78
C PHE A 294 -8.89 -0.96 -1.35
N GLY A 295 -9.83 -0.08 -1.04
CA GLY A 295 -11.14 0.00 -1.67
C GLY A 295 -11.88 1.25 -1.22
N ALA A 296 -13.11 1.43 -1.71
CA ALA A 296 -13.90 2.61 -1.39
C ALA A 296 -15.12 2.29 -0.51
N ILE A 297 -15.44 3.23 0.37
CA ILE A 297 -16.71 3.30 1.09
C ILE A 297 -17.42 4.61 0.76
N ILE A 298 -18.66 4.50 0.28
CA ILE A 298 -19.50 5.62 -0.11
C ILE A 298 -20.58 5.84 0.95
N ILE A 299 -20.55 7.00 1.61
CA ILE A 299 -21.58 7.45 2.54
C ILE A 299 -22.40 8.53 1.83
N ASP A 300 -23.63 8.20 1.46
CA ASP A 300 -24.51 9.09 0.72
C ASP A 300 -24.74 10.41 1.48
N PRO A 301 -24.62 11.59 0.83
CA PRO A 301 -25.05 12.84 1.42
C PRO A 301 -26.57 12.87 1.59
N PRO A 302 -27.09 13.70 2.52
CA PRO A 302 -28.51 13.91 2.65
C PRO A 302 -29.09 14.42 1.33
N GLU A 303 -30.29 13.96 0.99
CA GLU A 303 -31.02 14.41 -0.20
C GLU A 303 -30.25 14.19 -1.52
N LEU A 304 -29.44 13.12 -1.59
CA LEU A 304 -28.79 12.70 -2.84
C LEU A 304 -29.87 12.46 -3.92
N ALA A 305 -29.82 13.27 -4.98
CA ALA A 305 -30.81 13.20 -6.06
C ALA A 305 -30.74 11.85 -6.80
N PRO A 306 -31.86 11.32 -7.30
CA PRO A 306 -31.83 10.13 -8.15
C PRO A 306 -31.15 10.43 -9.49
N VAL A 307 -30.49 9.41 -10.03
CA VAL A 307 -29.91 9.38 -11.38
C VAL A 307 -30.28 8.05 -12.03
N ASP A 308 -30.10 7.91 -13.34
CA ASP A 308 -30.41 6.68 -14.06
C ASP A 308 -29.33 5.61 -13.79
N HIS A 309 -28.06 6.02 -13.73
CA HIS A 309 -26.93 5.14 -13.45
C HIS A 309 -25.95 5.74 -12.44
N GLU A 310 -25.45 4.90 -11.54
CA GLU A 310 -24.30 5.20 -10.69
C GLU A 310 -23.15 4.25 -11.02
N PHE A 311 -21.96 4.82 -11.19
CA PHE A 311 -20.71 4.09 -11.38
C PHE A 311 -19.68 4.51 -10.33
N VAL A 312 -18.74 3.63 -10.02
CA VAL A 312 -17.60 3.90 -9.14
C VAL A 312 -16.28 3.62 -9.84
N PHE A 313 -15.40 4.61 -9.81
CA PHE A 313 -14.04 4.57 -10.33
C PHE A 313 -13.06 4.76 -9.19
N VAL A 314 -12.23 3.76 -8.95
CA VAL A 314 -11.11 3.82 -8.00
C VAL A 314 -9.84 3.93 -8.82
N GLN A 315 -9.17 5.08 -8.76
CA GLN A 315 -7.85 5.25 -9.37
C GLN A 315 -6.78 4.72 -8.44
N SER A 316 -5.81 3.99 -9.00
CA SER A 316 -4.64 3.51 -8.27
C SER A 316 -3.43 3.33 -9.18
N GLU A 317 -2.23 3.27 -8.61
CA GLU A 317 -1.01 2.90 -9.34
C GLU A 317 -0.73 1.39 -9.29
N LEU A 318 0.00 0.89 -10.29
CA LEU A 318 0.61 -0.45 -10.28
C LEU A 318 2.14 -0.30 -10.24
N TYR A 319 2.78 -0.92 -9.25
CA TYR A 319 4.24 -0.93 -9.08
C TYR A 319 4.78 -2.35 -9.28
N LEU A 320 4.88 -2.81 -10.52
CA LEU A 320 5.11 -4.22 -10.85
C LEU A 320 6.48 -4.72 -10.33
N GLY A 321 6.42 -5.79 -9.56
CA GLY A 321 7.57 -6.67 -9.29
C GLY A 321 7.76 -7.69 -10.42
N GLU A 322 8.46 -8.78 -10.16
CA GLU A 322 8.52 -9.91 -11.11
C GLU A 322 7.12 -10.47 -11.41
N ASN A 323 6.92 -11.09 -12.57
CA ASN A 323 5.61 -11.63 -12.92
C ASN A 323 5.18 -12.75 -11.95
N GLY A 324 3.97 -12.67 -11.42
CA GLY A 324 3.44 -13.57 -10.38
C GLY A 324 4.01 -13.32 -8.98
N LYS A 325 4.77 -12.23 -8.77
CA LYS A 325 5.29 -11.80 -7.46
C LYS A 325 4.61 -10.52 -6.99
N GLU A 326 4.86 -10.17 -5.73
CA GLU A 326 4.39 -8.94 -5.11
C GLU A 326 4.95 -7.69 -5.82
N ALA A 327 4.21 -6.59 -5.70
CA ALA A 327 4.61 -5.28 -6.18
C ALA A 327 5.91 -4.80 -5.52
N SER A 328 6.71 -4.02 -6.25
CA SER A 328 8.01 -3.52 -5.80
C SER A 328 7.86 -2.32 -4.86
N LEU A 329 8.22 -2.50 -3.59
CA LEU A 329 8.29 -1.40 -2.62
C LEU A 329 9.36 -0.37 -3.02
N THR A 330 10.48 -0.80 -3.60
CA THR A 330 11.51 0.11 -4.14
C THR A 330 10.91 1.07 -5.16
N LYS A 331 10.09 0.59 -6.10
CA LYS A 331 9.41 1.47 -7.06
C LYS A 331 8.43 2.42 -6.37
N MET A 332 7.66 1.94 -5.39
CA MET A 332 6.72 2.77 -4.62
C MET A 332 7.43 3.92 -3.91
N LEU A 333 8.51 3.63 -3.17
CA LEU A 333 9.32 4.62 -2.45
C LEU A 333 9.91 5.69 -3.39
N ASN A 334 10.21 5.31 -4.64
CA ASN A 334 10.76 6.20 -5.66
C ASN A 334 9.68 6.84 -6.55
N GLN A 335 8.39 6.57 -6.30
CA GLN A 335 7.26 7.03 -7.14
C GLN A 335 7.44 6.65 -8.62
N GLN A 336 7.90 5.43 -8.88
CA GLN A 336 8.11 4.88 -10.24
C GLN A 336 7.02 3.86 -10.57
N ASP A 337 5.79 4.32 -10.72
CA ASP A 337 4.68 3.46 -11.14
C ASP A 337 4.91 2.91 -12.56
N ASP A 338 4.43 1.71 -12.85
CA ASP A 338 4.43 1.15 -14.21
C ASP A 338 3.15 1.54 -14.95
N ALA A 339 2.06 1.70 -14.21
CA ALA A 339 0.75 2.09 -14.73
C ALA A 339 -0.08 2.83 -13.68
N VAL A 340 -1.04 3.62 -14.16
CA VAL A 340 -2.16 4.13 -13.36
C VAL A 340 -3.42 3.56 -13.98
N VAL A 341 -4.34 3.05 -13.17
CA VAL A 341 -5.50 2.30 -13.64
C VAL A 341 -6.77 2.75 -12.95
N PHE A 342 -7.92 2.53 -13.60
CA PHE A 342 -9.21 2.55 -12.92
C PHE A 342 -9.61 1.12 -12.58
N ASN A 343 -10.00 0.89 -11.33
CA ASN A 343 -10.50 -0.36 -10.75
C ASN A 343 -9.54 -1.56 -10.95
N GLY A 344 -8.24 -1.33 -10.84
CA GLY A 344 -7.22 -2.37 -10.62
C GLY A 344 -6.65 -3.08 -11.85
N TYR A 345 -7.12 -2.77 -13.07
CA TYR A 345 -6.64 -3.43 -14.30
C TYR A 345 -6.35 -2.44 -15.43
N TYR A 346 -5.21 -2.61 -16.09
CA TYR A 346 -4.73 -1.75 -17.19
C TYR A 346 -5.74 -1.67 -18.34
N ASP A 347 -6.21 -0.46 -18.67
CA ASP A 347 -7.13 -0.20 -19.78
C ASP A 347 -8.46 -0.99 -19.74
N GLN A 348 -8.91 -1.44 -18.55
CA GLN A 348 -10.02 -2.41 -18.49
C GLN A 348 -11.30 -1.93 -19.18
N TYR A 349 -11.66 -0.65 -19.04
CA TYR A 349 -12.88 -0.10 -19.61
C TYR A 349 -12.72 0.32 -21.07
N LYS A 350 -11.52 0.22 -21.63
CA LYS A 350 -11.30 0.25 -23.07
C LYS A 350 -11.53 -1.14 -23.67
N HIS A 351 -11.11 -2.20 -22.97
CA HIS A 351 -11.38 -3.58 -23.37
C HIS A 351 -12.87 -3.97 -23.20
N ALA A 352 -13.52 -3.43 -22.17
CA ALA A 352 -14.94 -3.61 -21.88
C ALA A 352 -15.63 -2.25 -21.67
N PRO A 353 -16.04 -1.54 -22.75
CA PRO A 353 -16.73 -0.26 -22.64
C PRO A 353 -18.02 -0.33 -21.82
N ILE A 354 -18.23 0.71 -21.00
CA ILE A 354 -19.41 0.83 -20.13
C ILE A 354 -20.60 1.33 -20.96
N ARG A 355 -21.68 0.55 -21.00
CA ARG A 355 -22.89 0.89 -21.78
C ARG A 355 -23.83 1.81 -21.02
N VAL A 356 -24.31 2.85 -21.70
CA VAL A 356 -25.38 3.77 -21.27
C VAL A 356 -26.16 4.25 -22.50
N GLU A 357 -27.27 4.96 -22.32
CA GLU A 357 -27.99 5.63 -23.42
C GLU A 357 -27.80 7.16 -23.40
N PRO A 358 -27.85 7.83 -24.57
CA PRO A 358 -27.88 9.29 -24.62
C PRO A 358 -29.05 9.86 -23.82
N GLY A 359 -28.79 10.95 -23.10
CA GLY A 359 -29.77 11.63 -22.26
C GLY A 359 -29.99 11.01 -20.88
N GLU A 360 -29.52 9.79 -20.62
CA GLU A 360 -29.54 9.21 -19.28
C GLU A 360 -28.59 9.96 -18.33
N ARG A 361 -29.08 10.22 -17.12
CA ARG A 361 -28.34 10.88 -16.06
C ARG A 361 -27.38 9.90 -15.41
N VAL A 362 -26.09 10.19 -15.50
CA VAL A 362 -25.03 9.38 -14.91
C VAL A 362 -24.42 10.12 -13.73
N ARG A 363 -24.19 9.42 -12.62
CA ARG A 363 -23.29 9.82 -11.55
C ARG A 363 -22.06 8.90 -11.54
N ALA A 364 -20.88 9.49 -11.65
CA ALA A 364 -19.61 8.78 -11.47
C ALA A 364 -19.02 9.18 -10.11
N TRP A 365 -19.02 8.25 -9.16
CA TRP A 365 -18.24 8.33 -7.94
C TRP A 365 -16.79 8.04 -8.29
N VAL A 366 -15.89 8.89 -7.82
CA VAL A 366 -14.45 8.77 -8.11
C VAL A 366 -13.68 8.91 -6.80
N ILE A 367 -12.79 7.96 -6.56
CA ILE A 367 -11.86 7.96 -5.44
C ILE A 367 -10.47 7.76 -6.01
N ASP A 368 -9.52 8.54 -5.54
CA ASP A 368 -8.11 8.38 -5.85
C ASP A 368 -7.42 7.69 -4.67
N ASP A 369 -7.39 6.36 -4.66
CA ASP A 369 -6.79 5.60 -3.55
C ASP A 369 -5.25 5.66 -3.59
N GLY A 370 -4.68 6.02 -4.74
CA GLY A 370 -3.23 6.22 -4.90
C GLY A 370 -2.43 4.90 -4.91
N PRO A 371 -1.36 4.77 -4.09
CA PRO A 371 -1.02 5.59 -2.92
C PRO A 371 -0.39 6.97 -3.17
N SER A 372 0.10 7.30 -4.37
CA SER A 372 0.97 8.48 -4.55
C SER A 372 0.60 9.42 -5.70
N GLU A 373 -0.04 8.95 -6.76
CA GLU A 373 -0.35 9.76 -7.94
C GLU A 373 -1.73 10.42 -7.79
N ASN A 374 -1.82 11.69 -8.16
CA ASN A 374 -3.06 12.46 -8.05
C ASN A 374 -3.94 12.28 -9.29
N SER A 375 -5.26 12.34 -9.12
CA SER A 375 -6.24 12.27 -10.22
C SER A 375 -6.64 13.65 -10.75
N ALA A 376 -6.81 13.72 -12.07
CA ALA A 376 -7.51 14.79 -12.76
C ALA A 376 -8.61 14.18 -13.62
N PHE A 377 -9.60 13.54 -12.99
CA PHE A 377 -10.62 12.75 -13.66
C PHE A 377 -11.43 13.58 -14.65
N HIS A 378 -11.51 13.10 -15.89
CA HIS A 378 -12.14 13.75 -17.01
C HIS A 378 -12.83 12.74 -17.91
N ILE A 379 -13.98 13.13 -18.48
CA ILE A 379 -14.65 12.38 -19.53
C ILE A 379 -14.70 13.26 -20.78
N VAL A 380 -13.97 12.84 -21.81
CA VAL A 380 -13.87 13.55 -23.08
C VAL A 380 -15.23 13.56 -23.76
N GLY A 381 -15.66 14.73 -24.23
CA GLY A 381 -16.91 14.88 -24.99
C GLY A 381 -18.15 15.15 -24.13
N THR A 382 -18.02 15.27 -22.81
CA THR A 382 -19.11 15.73 -21.93
C THR A 382 -18.65 16.81 -20.95
N ILE A 383 -19.60 17.40 -20.21
CA ILE A 383 -19.38 18.43 -19.19
C ILE A 383 -20.11 18.00 -17.92
N PHE A 384 -19.45 18.12 -16.78
CA PHE A 384 -20.05 17.86 -15.48
C PHE A 384 -20.88 19.08 -15.07
N ASP A 385 -22.20 18.93 -14.94
CA ASP A 385 -23.07 20.01 -14.45
C ASP A 385 -23.29 19.94 -12.93
N THR A 386 -22.80 18.86 -12.29
CA THR A 386 -22.79 18.66 -10.85
C THR A 386 -21.43 18.13 -10.43
N VAL A 387 -20.85 18.72 -9.40
CA VAL A 387 -19.58 18.29 -8.81
C VAL A 387 -19.72 18.34 -7.30
N TRP A 388 -19.40 17.22 -6.67
CA TRP A 388 -19.35 17.06 -5.23
C TRP A 388 -17.99 16.48 -4.85
N LYS A 389 -17.30 17.08 -3.90
CA LYS A 389 -15.93 16.70 -3.48
C LYS A 389 -15.80 16.90 -1.99
N GLU A 390 -15.23 15.92 -1.28
CA GLU A 390 -14.82 16.06 0.13
C GLU A 390 -15.91 16.66 1.05
N GLY A 391 -17.14 16.19 0.94
CA GLY A 391 -18.24 16.61 1.83
C GLY A 391 -19.15 17.71 1.26
N THR A 392 -18.80 18.35 0.15
CA THR A 392 -19.49 19.56 -0.32
C THR A 392 -19.76 19.60 -1.83
N TYR A 393 -20.87 20.24 -2.21
CA TYR A 393 -21.17 20.55 -3.60
C TYR A 393 -20.38 21.77 -4.05
N LEU A 394 -19.51 21.58 -5.03
CA LEU A 394 -18.79 22.66 -5.71
C LEU A 394 -19.61 23.22 -6.89
N LEU A 395 -20.44 22.36 -7.50
CA LEU A 395 -21.31 22.72 -8.61
C LEU A 395 -22.64 21.96 -8.52
N ARG A 396 -23.74 22.66 -8.81
CA ARG A 396 -25.08 22.10 -8.98
C ARG A 396 -25.80 22.81 -10.14
N PRO A 397 -26.78 22.16 -10.79
CA PRO A 397 -27.61 22.80 -11.80
C PRO A 397 -28.38 23.98 -11.20
N ASP A 398 -28.16 25.17 -11.74
CA ASP A 398 -28.86 26.38 -11.37
C ASP A 398 -28.99 27.33 -12.57
N ALA A 399 -29.55 28.53 -12.34
CA ALA A 399 -29.78 29.52 -13.39
C ALA A 399 -28.50 30.01 -14.10
N ARG A 400 -27.31 29.80 -13.51
CA ARG A 400 -26.02 30.18 -14.11
C ARG A 400 -25.58 29.18 -15.18
N ARG A 401 -26.10 27.94 -15.14
CA ARG A 401 -25.70 26.82 -16.02
C ARG A 401 -24.18 26.60 -16.00
N GLY A 402 -23.58 26.60 -14.80
CA GLY A 402 -22.17 26.30 -14.63
C GLY A 402 -21.84 24.88 -15.09
N GLY A 403 -20.58 24.66 -15.48
CA GLY A 403 -20.05 23.36 -15.87
C GLY A 403 -18.62 23.21 -15.40
N SER A 404 -18.26 22.00 -14.95
CA SER A 404 -16.88 21.60 -14.68
C SER A 404 -16.40 20.62 -15.75
N GLN A 405 -15.11 20.74 -16.08
CA GLN A 405 -14.44 19.85 -17.02
C GLN A 405 -13.73 18.68 -16.33
N VAL A 406 -13.30 18.87 -15.08
CA VAL A 406 -12.40 17.95 -14.37
C VAL A 406 -12.84 17.87 -12.90
N LEU A 407 -12.72 16.68 -12.31
CA LEU A 407 -12.69 16.49 -10.86
C LEU A 407 -11.24 16.22 -10.46
N ASP A 408 -10.59 17.19 -9.81
CA ASP A 408 -9.25 17.02 -9.26
C ASP A 408 -9.33 16.29 -7.92
N LEU A 409 -8.50 15.27 -7.71
CA LEU A 409 -8.38 14.53 -6.45
C LEU A 409 -6.89 14.35 -6.12
N GLN A 410 -6.53 14.49 -4.85
CA GLN A 410 -5.26 14.00 -4.31
C GLN A 410 -5.45 12.54 -3.86
N PRO A 411 -4.37 11.79 -3.60
CA PRO A 411 -4.47 10.50 -2.95
C PRO A 411 -5.33 10.58 -1.66
N ALA A 412 -6.16 9.56 -1.45
CA ALA A 412 -7.21 9.44 -0.44
C ALA A 412 -8.38 10.43 -0.54
N GLN A 413 -8.49 11.25 -1.60
CA GLN A 413 -9.66 12.10 -1.83
C GLN A 413 -10.72 11.44 -2.70
N GLY A 414 -11.97 11.80 -2.45
CA GLY A 414 -13.09 11.29 -3.23
C GLY A 414 -14.22 12.29 -3.45
N GLY A 415 -15.06 11.96 -4.42
CA GLY A 415 -16.21 12.77 -4.79
C GLY A 415 -17.11 12.10 -5.82
N PHE A 416 -18.01 12.88 -6.41
CA PHE A 416 -18.73 12.47 -7.61
C PHE A 416 -18.95 13.62 -8.58
N VAL A 417 -19.14 13.24 -9.83
CA VAL A 417 -19.60 14.13 -10.91
C VAL A 417 -20.87 13.59 -11.52
N GLU A 418 -21.73 14.48 -12.00
CA GLU A 418 -22.92 14.08 -12.77
C GLU A 418 -22.99 14.79 -14.12
N PHE A 419 -23.48 14.04 -15.11
CA PHE A 419 -23.53 14.45 -16.51
C PHE A 419 -24.56 13.62 -17.29
N THR A 420 -24.75 13.98 -18.55
CA THR A 420 -25.50 13.22 -19.57
C THR A 420 -24.69 13.20 -20.85
N PHE A 421 -24.82 12.17 -21.68
CA PHE A 421 -24.29 12.18 -23.04
C PHE A 421 -25.31 12.74 -24.02
N ALA A 422 -24.90 13.66 -24.88
CA ALA A 422 -25.82 14.37 -25.77
C ALA A 422 -26.22 13.54 -27.00
N GLU A 423 -25.35 12.63 -27.44
CA GLU A 423 -25.53 11.84 -28.66
C GLU A 423 -24.90 10.45 -28.53
N THR A 424 -25.16 9.62 -29.52
CA THR A 424 -24.56 8.27 -29.63
C THR A 424 -23.07 8.39 -29.91
N GLY A 425 -22.24 7.65 -29.18
CA GLY A 425 -20.79 7.69 -29.37
C GLY A 425 -19.99 7.02 -28.28
N PHE A 426 -18.66 7.07 -28.44
CA PHE A 426 -17.71 6.66 -27.42
C PHE A 426 -17.13 7.90 -26.72
N TYR A 427 -17.09 7.86 -25.40
CA TYR A 427 -16.64 8.96 -24.55
C TYR A 427 -15.50 8.46 -23.65
N PRO A 428 -14.23 8.82 -23.97
CA PRO A 428 -13.07 8.43 -23.19
C PRO A 428 -13.11 8.93 -21.75
N ILE A 429 -12.87 8.02 -20.81
CA ILE A 429 -12.61 8.28 -19.39
C ILE A 429 -11.10 8.31 -19.22
N VAL A 430 -10.58 9.39 -18.64
CA VAL A 430 -9.14 9.56 -18.39
C VAL A 430 -8.88 10.23 -17.05
N THR A 431 -7.65 10.07 -16.56
CA THR A 431 -7.05 11.07 -15.68
C THR A 431 -6.20 12.02 -16.52
N HIS A 432 -6.45 13.33 -16.41
CA HIS A 432 -5.84 14.35 -17.26
C HIS A 432 -4.39 14.68 -16.87
N LYS A 433 -3.78 13.93 -15.93
CA LYS A 433 -2.33 13.73 -15.89
C LYS A 433 -1.93 12.84 -17.07
N PHE A 434 -2.01 13.44 -18.26
CA PHE A 434 -2.44 12.74 -19.47
C PHE A 434 -1.50 11.62 -19.95
N ALA A 435 -0.24 11.59 -19.50
CA ALA A 435 0.62 10.42 -19.70
C ALA A 435 -0.03 9.12 -19.20
N ASN A 436 -0.82 9.21 -18.13
CA ASN A 436 -1.50 8.08 -17.51
C ASN A 436 -2.65 7.52 -18.36
N ALA A 437 -3.26 8.31 -19.25
CA ALA A 437 -4.20 7.78 -20.23
C ALA A 437 -3.52 6.78 -21.19
N SER A 438 -2.22 6.94 -21.46
CA SER A 438 -1.43 5.96 -22.23
C SER A 438 -0.75 4.90 -21.36
N ARG A 439 -0.88 4.99 -20.04
CA ARG A 439 -0.29 4.06 -19.05
C ARG A 439 -1.37 3.32 -18.23
N GLY A 440 -2.57 3.14 -18.77
CA GLY A 440 -3.58 2.25 -18.20
C GLY A 440 -4.86 2.93 -17.71
N ALA A 441 -4.87 4.26 -17.58
CA ALA A 441 -6.01 5.02 -17.07
C ALA A 441 -6.90 5.52 -18.21
N LEU A 442 -7.24 4.60 -19.13
CA LEU A 442 -8.14 4.84 -20.24
C LEU A 442 -9.34 3.89 -20.13
N GLY A 443 -10.53 4.50 -20.14
CA GLY A 443 -11.80 3.79 -20.22
C GLY A 443 -12.69 4.38 -21.28
N LEU A 444 -13.80 3.69 -21.59
CA LEU A 444 -14.78 4.17 -22.54
C LEU A 444 -16.18 4.02 -21.96
N PHE A 445 -16.96 5.10 -21.97
CA PHE A 445 -18.41 4.97 -22.07
C PHE A 445 -18.78 4.78 -23.53
N GLN A 446 -19.73 3.89 -23.80
CA GLN A 446 -20.41 3.75 -25.09
C GLN A 446 -21.88 4.13 -24.89
N ALA A 447 -22.23 5.32 -25.36
CA ALA A 447 -23.60 5.82 -25.34
C ALA A 447 -24.35 5.34 -26.59
N GLY A 448 -25.41 4.56 -26.42
CA GLY A 448 -26.20 3.96 -27.48
C GLY A 448 -25.43 2.92 -28.30
N ASP A 449 -25.99 2.52 -29.44
CA ASP A 449 -25.41 1.54 -30.35
C ASP A 449 -24.34 2.13 -31.30
N ALA A 450 -23.33 2.77 -30.72
CA ALA A 450 -22.21 3.33 -31.47
C ALA A 450 -21.29 2.22 -32.01
N GLU A 451 -20.85 2.34 -33.26
CA GLU A 451 -19.74 1.54 -33.81
C GLU A 451 -18.43 2.33 -33.71
N MET A 452 -17.35 1.69 -33.26
CA MET A 452 -16.04 2.34 -33.18
C MET A 452 -15.55 2.74 -34.58
N PRO A 453 -15.30 4.04 -34.84
CA PRO A 453 -14.79 4.46 -36.13
C PRO A 453 -13.39 3.87 -36.40
N ALA A 454 -13.14 3.41 -37.63
CA ALA A 454 -11.84 2.83 -38.01
C ALA A 454 -10.62 3.77 -37.85
N ASN A 455 -10.86 5.09 -37.69
CA ASN A 455 -9.83 6.11 -37.49
C ASN A 455 -9.93 6.80 -36.11
N ALA A 456 -10.64 6.22 -35.14
CA ALA A 456 -10.68 6.77 -33.79
C ALA A 456 -9.29 6.67 -33.14
N GLY A 457 -8.79 7.80 -32.63
CA GLY A 457 -7.40 7.96 -32.15
C GLY A 457 -7.26 8.12 -30.64
N HIS A 458 -8.14 7.49 -29.86
CA HIS A 458 -8.08 7.47 -28.41
C HIS A 458 -7.71 6.09 -27.88
#